data_AF-A0A9C9BVM0-F1
#
_entry.id   AF-A0A9C9BVM0-F1
#
_cell.length_a   1.000
_cell.length_b   1.000
_cell.length_c   1.000
_cell.angle_alpha   90.00
_cell.angle_beta   90.00
_cell.angle_gamma   90.00
#
_symmetry.space_group_name_H-M   'P 1'
#
loop_
_entity.id
_entity.type
_entity.pdbx_description
1 polymer ?
#
loop_
_entity_poly.entity_id
_entity_poly.type
_entity_poly.pdbx_seq_one_letter_code
_entity_poly.pdbx_strand_id
1 'polypeptide(L)'
;MDSEAGQNIIIQDSSIQTTLERARNVNIALVGIGTTDPALYSLLRAGYVSEEETLAIRRAGAVGDICAHHYDADGHVLDIDINRRVVGITLEELKVIDTVVGVAGGEKKGETILGALRGGFINVLITDETAARRVLAETKH
;
A
#
# COMPACT_ATOMS: atom_id res chain seq x y z
N MET A 1 -5.70 -13.61 -1.60
CA MET A 1 -6.03 -14.90 -2.26
C MET A 1 -4.97 -15.93 -1.95
N ASP A 2 -5.29 -17.21 -1.79
CA ASP A 2 -4.29 -18.22 -1.37
C ASP A 2 -3.17 -18.46 -2.40
N SER A 3 -3.36 -18.06 -3.66
CA SER A 3 -2.32 -18.15 -4.71
C SER A 3 -2.54 -17.12 -5.82
N GLU A 4 -1.49 -16.87 -6.61
CA GLU A 4 -1.53 -16.09 -7.86
C GLU A 4 -2.48 -16.73 -8.90
N ALA A 5 -2.50 -18.05 -9.01
CA ALA A 5 -3.44 -18.75 -9.89
C ALA A 5 -4.91 -18.49 -9.49
N GLY A 6 -5.20 -18.49 -8.19
CA GLY A 6 -6.52 -18.16 -7.69
C GLY A 6 -6.89 -16.70 -7.97
N GLN A 7 -5.95 -15.78 -7.76
CA GLN A 7 -6.13 -14.36 -8.10
C GLN A 7 -6.49 -14.19 -9.59
N ASN A 8 -5.76 -14.88 -10.48
CA ASN A 8 -5.98 -14.79 -11.93
C ASN A 8 -7.37 -15.29 -12.36
N ILE A 9 -7.93 -16.28 -11.65
CA ILE A 9 -9.29 -16.76 -11.91
C ILE A 9 -10.31 -15.70 -11.49
N ILE A 10 -10.16 -15.12 -10.29
CA ILE A 10 -11.12 -14.13 -9.78
C ILE A 10 -11.10 -12.85 -10.60
N ILE A 11 -9.93 -12.38 -11.03
CA ILE A 11 -9.82 -11.13 -11.80
C ILE A 11 -10.42 -11.23 -13.21
N GLN A 12 -10.71 -12.44 -13.70
CA GLN A 12 -11.44 -12.66 -14.94
C GLN A 12 -12.96 -12.60 -14.78
N ASP A 13 -13.49 -12.55 -13.56
CA ASP A 13 -14.92 -12.37 -13.35
C ASP A 13 -15.35 -10.97 -13.81
N SER A 14 -16.37 -10.92 -14.67
CA SER A 14 -16.86 -9.67 -15.28
C SER A 14 -17.31 -8.61 -14.26
N SER A 15 -17.85 -9.03 -13.11
CA SER A 15 -18.29 -8.10 -12.07
C SER A 15 -17.10 -7.48 -11.33
N ILE A 16 -16.03 -8.27 -11.14
CA ILE A 16 -14.76 -7.80 -10.58
C ILE A 16 -14.09 -6.84 -11.55
N GLN A 17 -14.01 -7.19 -12.84
CA GLN A 17 -13.43 -6.31 -13.87
C GLN A 17 -14.16 -4.97 -13.94
N THR A 18 -15.49 -4.99 -13.96
CA THR A 18 -16.31 -3.77 -13.95
C THR A 18 -16.02 -2.90 -12.72
N THR A 19 -15.83 -3.53 -11.55
CA THR A 19 -15.52 -2.81 -10.30
C THR A 19 -14.13 -2.19 -10.34
N LEU A 20 -13.12 -2.93 -10.83
CA LEU A 20 -11.76 -2.44 -10.97
C LEU A 20 -11.67 -1.32 -12.02
N GLU A 21 -12.37 -1.43 -13.14
CA GLU A 21 -12.47 -0.34 -14.13
C GLU A 21 -13.06 0.93 -13.51
N ARG A 22 -14.11 0.82 -12.70
CA ARG A 22 -14.66 1.98 -11.98
C ARG A 22 -13.63 2.58 -11.03
N ALA A 23 -12.91 1.74 -10.28
CA ALA A 23 -11.87 2.19 -9.36
C ALA A 23 -10.73 2.95 -10.09
N ARG A 24 -10.33 2.51 -11.28
CA ARG A 24 -9.30 3.18 -12.11
C ARG A 24 -9.74 4.54 -12.65
N ASN A 25 -11.04 4.77 -12.80
CA ASN A 25 -11.59 5.97 -13.45
C ASN A 25 -12.21 6.98 -12.46
N VAL A 26 -11.97 6.83 -11.16
CA VAL A 26 -12.40 7.83 -10.18
C VAL A 26 -11.60 9.13 -10.35
N ASN A 27 -12.20 10.27 -10.04
CA ASN A 27 -11.48 11.55 -10.05
C ASN A 27 -10.60 11.72 -8.80
N ILE A 28 -11.03 11.13 -7.68
CA ILE A 28 -10.34 11.20 -6.39
C ILE A 28 -10.34 9.82 -5.75
N ALA A 29 -9.16 9.33 -5.38
CA ALA A 29 -8.99 8.16 -4.53
C ALA A 29 -8.64 8.60 -3.09
N LEU A 30 -9.31 8.03 -2.10
CA LEU A 30 -9.01 8.20 -0.68
C LEU A 30 -8.52 6.87 -0.11
N VAL A 31 -7.26 6.82 0.30
CA VAL A 31 -6.59 5.58 0.72
C VAL A 31 -5.93 5.73 2.09
N GLY A 32 -5.86 4.62 2.82
CA GLY A 32 -5.02 4.52 4.02
C GLY A 32 -3.59 4.14 3.64
N ILE A 33 -2.62 4.53 4.48
CA ILE A 33 -1.22 4.09 4.36
C ILE A 33 -0.91 3.13 5.51
N GLY A 34 -0.75 1.85 5.16
CA GLY A 34 -0.45 0.75 6.06
C GLY A 34 1.05 0.63 6.33
N THR A 35 1.40 0.18 7.53
CA THR A 35 2.79 -0.08 7.93
C THR A 35 2.98 -1.57 8.13
N THR A 36 4.18 -2.06 7.89
CA THR A 36 4.54 -3.46 8.16
C THR A 36 5.00 -3.69 9.60
N ASP A 37 5.02 -2.67 10.49
CA ASP A 37 5.32 -2.85 11.94
C ASP A 37 4.31 -3.87 12.52
N PRO A 38 4.74 -5.05 12.99
CA PRO A 38 3.83 -6.09 13.48
C PRO A 38 2.86 -5.60 14.57
N ALA A 39 3.27 -4.62 15.37
CA ALA A 39 2.41 -4.05 16.42
C ALA A 39 1.24 -3.20 15.87
N LEU A 40 1.34 -2.74 14.61
CA LEU A 40 0.39 -1.82 13.96
C LEU A 40 -0.18 -2.37 12.64
N TYR A 41 0.29 -3.54 12.19
CA TYR A 41 0.02 -4.03 10.85
C TYR A 41 -1.41 -4.58 10.71
N SER A 42 -2.25 -3.83 9.98
CA SER A 42 -3.68 -4.15 9.83
C SER A 42 -3.94 -5.48 9.12
N LEU A 43 -3.14 -5.85 8.11
CA LEU A 43 -3.33 -7.11 7.39
C LEU A 43 -3.04 -8.33 8.29
N LEU A 44 -2.05 -8.23 9.16
CA LEU A 44 -1.77 -9.25 10.18
C LEU A 44 -2.93 -9.35 11.18
N ARG A 45 -3.40 -8.22 11.73
CA ARG A 45 -4.51 -8.21 12.68
C ARG A 45 -5.83 -8.75 12.09
N ALA A 46 -6.05 -8.53 10.80
CA ALA A 46 -7.22 -9.02 10.08
C ALA A 46 -7.09 -10.49 9.64
N GLY A 47 -5.92 -11.12 9.82
CA GLY A 47 -5.67 -12.51 9.41
C GLY A 47 -5.48 -12.72 7.91
N TYR A 48 -5.18 -11.66 7.15
CA TYR A 48 -4.86 -11.78 5.71
C TYR A 48 -3.43 -12.27 5.45
N VAL A 49 -2.55 -12.07 6.44
CA VAL A 49 -1.18 -12.58 6.45
C VAL A 49 -0.87 -13.15 7.82
N SER A 50 -0.05 -14.19 7.85
CA SER A 50 0.52 -14.78 9.06
C SER A 50 1.71 -13.98 9.60
N GLU A 51 2.17 -14.31 10.81
CA GLU A 51 3.41 -13.76 11.35
C GLU A 51 4.63 -14.13 10.50
N GLU A 52 4.67 -15.37 9.99
CA GLU A 52 5.75 -15.84 9.11
C GLU A 52 5.78 -15.05 7.78
N GLU A 53 4.63 -14.84 7.16
CA GLU A 53 4.51 -14.00 5.97
C GLU A 53 4.89 -12.55 6.28
N THR A 54 4.48 -12.02 7.44
CA THR A 54 4.88 -10.66 7.87
C THR A 54 6.41 -10.55 7.98
N LEU A 55 7.09 -11.55 8.54
CA LEU A 55 8.55 -11.58 8.59
C LEU A 55 9.17 -11.67 7.19
N ALA A 56 8.59 -12.44 6.28
CA ALA A 56 9.05 -12.52 4.89
C ALA A 56 8.89 -11.17 4.15
N ILE A 57 7.72 -10.53 4.28
CA ILE A 57 7.40 -9.21 3.71
C ILE A 57 8.41 -8.15 4.19
N ARG A 58 8.66 -8.10 5.50
CA ARG A 58 9.66 -7.17 6.08
C ARG A 58 11.09 -7.48 5.62
N ARG A 59 11.47 -8.76 5.53
CA ARG A 59 12.79 -9.17 5.02
C ARG A 59 13.00 -8.80 3.55
N ALA A 60 11.92 -8.73 2.76
CA ALA A 60 11.96 -8.25 1.39
C ALA A 60 12.10 -6.71 1.27
N GLY A 61 12.13 -5.99 2.40
CA GLY A 61 12.31 -4.53 2.43
C GLY A 61 11.03 -3.72 2.52
N ALA A 62 9.87 -4.36 2.72
CA ALA A 62 8.60 -3.66 2.78
C ALA A 62 8.49 -2.77 4.03
N VAL A 63 8.29 -1.48 3.81
CA VAL A 63 8.04 -0.50 4.90
C VAL A 63 6.56 -0.21 5.07
N GLY A 64 5.75 -0.46 4.04
CA GLY A 64 4.33 -0.17 4.06
C GLY A 64 3.56 -0.79 2.92
N ASP A 65 2.24 -0.56 2.96
CA ASP A 65 1.29 -0.99 1.95
C ASP A 65 0.23 0.09 1.69
N ILE A 66 -0.29 0.13 0.46
CA ILE A 66 -1.50 0.86 0.07
C ILE A 66 -2.32 -0.12 -0.77
N CYS A 67 -3.62 -0.23 -0.50
CA CYS A 67 -4.50 -1.20 -1.19
C CYS A 67 -3.91 -2.63 -1.16
N ALA A 68 -3.27 -3.02 -0.05
CA ALA A 68 -2.58 -4.30 0.17
C ALA A 68 -1.36 -4.57 -0.74
N HIS A 69 -0.91 -3.59 -1.52
CA HIS A 69 0.31 -3.68 -2.31
C HIS A 69 1.47 -3.04 -1.55
N HIS A 70 2.54 -3.81 -1.37
CA HIS A 70 3.70 -3.43 -0.56
C HIS A 70 4.78 -2.71 -1.37
N TYR A 71 5.45 -1.76 -0.74
CA TYR A 71 6.55 -0.99 -1.30
C TYR A 71 7.69 -0.80 -0.29
N ASP A 72 8.88 -0.48 -0.79
CA ASP A 72 10.08 -0.20 0.01
C ASP A 72 10.22 1.28 0.43
N ALA A 73 11.28 1.60 1.18
CA ALA A 73 11.56 2.95 1.67
C ALA A 73 11.82 3.99 0.56
N ASP A 74 12.18 3.53 -0.64
CA ASP A 74 12.44 4.38 -1.80
C ASP A 74 11.20 4.51 -2.70
N GLY A 75 10.11 3.83 -2.35
CA GLY A 75 8.85 3.87 -3.08
C GLY A 75 8.83 2.94 -4.30
N HIS A 76 9.65 1.89 -4.33
CA HIS A 76 9.53 0.83 -5.33
C HIS A 76 8.51 -0.21 -4.87
N VAL A 77 7.62 -0.60 -5.77
CA VAL A 77 6.68 -1.70 -5.54
C VAL A 77 7.46 -3.01 -5.51
N LEU A 78 7.22 -3.81 -4.48
CA LEU A 78 7.94 -5.06 -4.28
C LEU A 78 7.33 -6.19 -5.11
N ASP A 79 8.19 -6.94 -5.80
CA ASP A 79 7.79 -8.18 -6.47
C ASP A 79 7.85 -9.37 -5.49
N ILE A 80 6.80 -9.51 -4.68
CA ILE A 80 6.66 -10.53 -3.63
C ILE A 80 5.33 -11.27 -3.75
N ASP A 81 5.28 -12.50 -3.25
CA ASP A 81 4.11 -13.40 -3.36
C ASP A 81 2.78 -12.73 -2.98
N ILE A 82 2.73 -12.05 -1.82
CA ILE A 82 1.52 -11.38 -1.34
C ILE A 82 0.97 -10.36 -2.34
N ASN A 83 1.84 -9.61 -3.04
CA ASN A 83 1.42 -8.60 -4.01
C ASN A 83 0.81 -9.24 -5.27
N ARG A 84 1.35 -10.39 -5.71
CA ARG A 84 0.85 -11.12 -6.90
C ARG A 84 -0.52 -11.75 -6.69
N ARG A 85 -0.94 -11.93 -5.43
CA ARG A 85 -2.22 -12.53 -5.05
C ARG A 85 -3.25 -11.52 -4.52
N VAL A 86 -3.04 -10.22 -4.74
CA VAL A 86 -4.03 -9.17 -4.47
C VAL A 86 -5.04 -9.07 -5.61
N VAL A 87 -6.33 -8.98 -5.27
CA VAL A 87 -7.39 -8.56 -6.19
C VAL A 87 -7.77 -7.14 -5.82
N GLY A 88 -7.35 -6.17 -6.61
CA GLY A 88 -7.52 -4.75 -6.30
C GLY A 88 -6.82 -3.87 -7.33
N ILE A 89 -6.98 -2.55 -7.18
CA ILE A 89 -6.20 -1.59 -7.95
C ILE A 89 -4.72 -1.70 -7.55
N THR A 90 -3.83 -1.72 -8.54
CA THR A 90 -2.37 -1.73 -8.27
C THR A 90 -1.88 -0.33 -7.92
N LEU A 91 -0.66 -0.21 -7.40
CA LEU A 91 -0.07 1.10 -7.12
C LEU A 91 0.21 1.88 -8.40
N GLU A 92 0.59 1.20 -9.47
CA GLU A 92 0.81 1.76 -10.80
C GLU A 92 -0.49 2.31 -11.39
N GLU A 93 -1.60 1.61 -11.22
CA GLU A 93 -2.92 2.08 -11.63
C GLU A 93 -3.39 3.25 -10.77
N LEU A 94 -3.13 3.20 -9.45
CA LEU A 94 -3.46 4.27 -8.51
C LEU A 94 -2.75 5.58 -8.88
N LYS A 95 -1.49 5.51 -9.34
CA LYS A 95 -0.69 6.67 -9.79
C LYS A 95 -1.29 7.41 -11.00
N VAL A 96 -2.16 6.77 -11.77
CA VAL A 96 -2.79 7.38 -12.95
C VAL A 96 -3.95 8.30 -12.54
N ILE A 97 -4.51 8.12 -11.34
CA ILE A 97 -5.62 8.94 -10.84
C ILE A 97 -5.12 10.34 -10.50
N ASP A 98 -5.82 11.37 -11.00
CA ASP A 98 -5.42 12.77 -10.86
C ASP A 98 -5.19 13.20 -9.40
N THR A 99 -6.05 12.78 -8.48
CA THR A 99 -5.94 13.10 -7.05
C THR A 99 -6.00 11.85 -6.21
N VAL A 100 -4.91 11.55 -5.50
CA VAL A 100 -4.84 10.45 -4.55
C VAL A 100 -4.49 10.99 -3.17
N VAL A 101 -5.48 10.96 -2.28
CA VAL A 101 -5.39 11.41 -0.90
C VAL A 101 -5.01 10.23 -0.01
N GLY A 102 -3.78 10.24 0.50
CA GLY A 102 -3.32 9.33 1.53
C GLY A 102 -3.64 9.86 2.93
N VAL A 103 -4.19 9.00 3.78
CA VAL A 103 -4.45 9.32 5.19
C VAL A 103 -3.68 8.36 6.09
N ALA A 104 -2.77 8.90 6.90
CA ALA A 104 -2.02 8.13 7.89
C ALA A 104 -1.43 9.04 8.97
N GLY A 105 -1.27 8.51 10.17
CA GLY A 105 -0.73 9.23 11.31
C GLY A 105 0.02 8.30 12.28
N GLY A 106 0.70 8.93 13.24
CA GLY A 106 1.57 8.32 14.23
C GLY A 106 3.04 8.34 13.80
N GLU A 107 3.91 8.72 14.73
CA GLU A 107 5.36 8.80 14.56
C GLU A 107 5.98 7.56 13.87
N LYS A 108 5.51 6.36 14.23
CA LYS A 108 5.96 5.08 13.68
C LYS A 108 5.70 4.90 12.18
N LYS A 109 4.83 5.72 11.57
CA LYS A 109 4.51 5.67 10.14
C LYS A 109 5.33 6.62 9.29
N GLY A 110 6.29 7.36 9.85
CA GLY A 110 7.09 8.33 9.09
C GLY A 110 7.76 7.73 7.85
N GLU A 111 8.51 6.64 8.02
CA GLU A 111 9.19 5.93 6.92
C GLU A 111 8.20 5.38 5.89
N THR A 112 7.12 4.75 6.36
CA THR A 112 6.01 4.26 5.54
C THR A 112 5.41 5.39 4.67
N ILE A 113 5.07 6.54 5.27
CA ILE A 113 4.49 7.70 4.58
C ILE A 113 5.50 8.27 3.58
N LEU A 114 6.77 8.37 3.95
CA LEU A 114 7.81 8.87 3.06
C LEU A 114 8.02 7.94 1.85
N GLY A 115 8.00 6.63 2.04
CA GLY A 115 8.04 5.66 0.94
C GLY A 115 6.87 5.84 -0.03
N ALA A 116 5.65 6.06 0.49
CA ALA A 116 4.47 6.32 -0.35
C ALA A 116 4.60 7.62 -1.17
N LEU A 117 5.13 8.68 -0.56
CA LEU A 117 5.39 9.96 -1.23
C LEU A 117 6.48 9.82 -2.30
N ARG A 118 7.58 9.11 -2.01
CA ARG A 118 8.66 8.86 -2.97
C ARG A 118 8.20 8.03 -4.18
N GLY A 119 7.37 7.03 -3.94
CA GLY A 119 6.77 6.22 -5.00
C GLY A 119 5.77 6.98 -5.88
N GLY A 120 5.34 8.16 -5.42
CA GLY A 120 4.33 8.98 -6.07
C GLY A 120 2.94 8.34 -6.03
N PHE A 121 2.70 7.38 -5.12
CA PHE A 121 1.42 6.68 -5.01
C PHE A 121 0.30 7.57 -4.48
N ILE A 122 0.68 8.65 -3.78
CA ILE A 122 -0.23 9.69 -3.28
C ILE A 122 0.33 11.06 -3.70
N ASN A 123 -0.57 12.04 -3.87
CA ASN A 123 -0.20 13.43 -4.15
C ASN A 123 -0.81 14.42 -3.15
N VAL A 124 -1.72 13.96 -2.29
CA VAL A 124 -2.21 14.70 -1.13
C VAL A 124 -2.02 13.83 0.12
N LEU A 125 -1.48 14.40 1.19
CA LEU A 125 -1.31 13.73 2.47
C LEU A 125 -2.12 14.43 3.57
N ILE A 126 -2.95 13.67 4.27
CA ILE A 126 -3.56 14.07 5.54
C ILE A 126 -2.89 13.27 6.66
N THR A 127 -2.23 13.98 7.57
CA THR A 127 -1.43 13.38 8.66
C THR A 127 -1.45 14.22 9.93
N ASP A 128 -0.93 13.68 11.03
CA ASP A 128 -0.71 14.41 12.27
C ASP A 128 0.70 15.00 12.36
N GLU A 129 0.90 15.89 13.35
CA GLU A 129 2.18 16.58 13.55
C GLU A 129 3.36 15.61 13.78
N THR A 130 3.15 14.52 14.51
CA THR A 130 4.23 13.59 14.88
C THR A 130 4.75 12.83 13.67
N ALA A 131 3.83 12.35 12.82
CA ALA A 131 4.18 11.72 11.55
C ALA A 131 4.82 12.73 10.58
N ALA A 132 4.27 13.94 10.45
CA ALA A 132 4.83 14.98 9.57
C ALA A 132 6.28 15.34 9.95
N ARG A 133 6.57 15.52 11.25
CA ARG A 133 7.94 15.79 11.72
C ARG A 133 8.88 14.65 11.38
N ARG A 134 8.43 13.40 11.50
CA ARG A 134 9.26 12.23 11.17
C ARG A 134 9.57 12.17 9.67
N VAL A 135 8.57 12.39 8.82
CA VAL A 135 8.73 12.45 7.35
C VAL A 135 9.76 13.52 6.96
N LEU A 136 9.65 14.73 7.52
CA LEU A 136 10.58 15.82 7.25
C LEU A 136 12.01 15.51 7.72
N ALA A 137 12.17 14.86 8.87
CA ALA A 137 13.49 14.49 9.39
C ALA A 137 14.22 13.43 8.54
N GLU A 138 13.48 12.56 7.85
CA GLU A 138 14.02 11.51 6.97
C GLU A 138 14.19 11.97 5.51
N THR A 139 13.70 13.16 5.17
CA THR A 139 13.85 13.74 3.83
C THR A 139 15.27 14.30 3.70
N LYS A 140 16.14 13.60 2.96
CA LYS A 140 17.48 14.12 2.62
C LYS A 140 17.34 15.21 1.56
N HIS A 141 17.88 16.40 1.83
CA HIS A 141 18.01 17.50 0.86
C HIS A 141 19.09 17.21 -0.19
#